data_AF-A0AAV6B6A7-F1
#
_entry.id   AF-A0AAV6B6A7-F1
#
_cell.length_a   1.000
_cell.length_b   1.000
_cell.length_c   1.000
_cell.angle_alpha   90.00
_cell.angle_beta   90.00
_cell.angle_gamma   90.00
#
_symmetry.space_group_name_H-M   'P 1'
#
loop_
_entity.id
_entity.type
_entity.pdbx_description
1 polymer ?
#
loop_
_entity_poly.entity_id
_entity_poly.type
_entity_poly.pdbx_seq_one_letter_code
_entity_poly.pdbx_strand_id
1 'polypeptide(L)'
;MRVHNPELLSLSRIEWQFFCTFTFKSERLTEANRFSIFFALLRTQARNFGVHFKHLVWALRRESGESTGRLHFHALIAGLPPSGRTTATCFATMRLWESLGGGFAKVTVYNPTLDGVDYILKRGDELAGSLATRYAGDYHETQKFGGSCDVMLSESVFKVLEGRRAIGQRRHPASGKAE
;
A
#
# COMPACT_ATOMS: atom_id res chain seq x y z
N MET A 1 8.70 26.40 -4.60
CA MET A 1 7.32 26.32 -4.09
C MET A 1 6.93 24.85 -4.05
N ARG A 2 6.84 24.21 -2.86
CA ARG A 2 6.58 22.76 -2.77
C ARG A 2 5.14 22.48 -3.16
N VAL A 3 4.92 21.83 -4.31
CA VAL A 3 3.62 21.28 -4.67
C VAL A 3 3.35 20.09 -3.75
N HIS A 4 2.64 20.33 -2.66
CA HIS A 4 2.11 19.28 -1.80
C HIS A 4 1.17 18.41 -2.63
N ASN A 5 1.51 17.14 -2.89
CA ASN A 5 0.56 16.22 -3.51
C ASN A 5 -0.56 15.95 -2.49
N PRO A 6 -1.82 16.38 -2.74
CA PRO A 6 -2.92 16.12 -1.82
C PRO A 6 -3.16 14.61 -1.63
N GLU A 7 -2.78 13.77 -2.59
CA GLU A 7 -2.90 12.32 -2.52
C GLU A 7 -1.87 11.72 -1.53
N LEU A 8 -0.62 12.19 -1.55
CA LEU A 8 0.41 11.79 -0.56
C LEU A 8 -0.02 12.14 0.87
N LEU A 9 -0.47 13.39 1.06
CA LEU A 9 -0.96 13.85 2.36
C LEU A 9 -2.20 13.10 2.82
N SER A 10 -2.96 12.53 1.89
CA SER A 10 -4.13 11.72 2.20
C SER A 10 -3.72 10.30 2.56
N LEU A 11 -2.88 9.64 1.77
CA LEU A 11 -2.42 8.27 2.06
C LEU A 11 -1.53 8.20 3.31
N SER A 12 -0.77 9.24 3.62
CA SER A 12 0.04 9.31 4.85
C SER A 12 -0.79 9.36 6.14
N ARG A 13 -2.08 9.72 6.03
CA ARG A 13 -3.03 9.73 7.16
C ARG A 13 -3.63 8.35 7.41
N ILE A 14 -3.40 7.36 6.57
CA ILE A 14 -3.90 6.01 6.78
C ILE A 14 -2.91 5.27 7.68
N GLU A 15 -3.43 4.61 8.71
CA GLU A 15 -2.64 3.72 9.57
C GLU A 15 -2.40 2.40 8.84
N TRP A 16 -1.47 2.43 7.89
CA TRP A 16 -1.01 1.25 7.17
C TRP A 16 -0.48 0.20 8.13
N GLN A 17 -0.85 -1.07 7.88
CA GLN A 17 -0.47 -2.19 8.73
C GLN A 17 0.64 -3.02 8.08
N PHE A 18 0.62 -3.15 6.76
CA PHE A 18 1.61 -3.92 6.02
C PHE A 18 2.09 -3.21 4.76
N PHE A 19 3.37 -3.41 4.47
CA PHE A 19 3.95 -3.21 3.15
C PHE A 19 4.26 -4.57 2.54
N CYS A 20 3.82 -4.76 1.30
CA CYS A 20 3.90 -6.04 0.60
C CYS A 20 4.60 -5.86 -0.74
N THR A 21 5.48 -6.79 -1.08
CA THR A 21 6.04 -6.98 -2.42
C THR A 21 5.65 -8.38 -2.88
N PHE A 22 4.89 -8.46 -3.96
CA PHE A 22 4.32 -9.67 -4.50
C PHE A 22 4.87 -9.88 -5.91
N THR A 23 5.65 -10.94 -6.10
CA THR A 23 6.27 -11.30 -7.37
C THR A 23 5.50 -12.44 -7.99
N PHE A 24 5.19 -12.34 -9.28
CA PHE A 24 4.52 -13.41 -10.00
C PHE A 24 5.50 -14.51 -10.43
N LYS A 25 5.02 -15.75 -10.44
CA LYS A 25 5.78 -16.95 -10.82
C LYS A 25 6.05 -17.00 -12.33
N SER A 26 5.21 -16.35 -13.13
CA SER A 26 5.26 -16.40 -14.58
C SER A 26 4.73 -15.12 -15.21
N GLU A 27 5.43 -14.67 -16.26
CA GLU A 27 4.99 -13.56 -17.11
C GLU A 27 3.81 -13.90 -18.01
N ARG A 28 3.49 -15.19 -18.15
CA ARG A 28 2.35 -15.66 -18.93
C ARG A 28 1.00 -15.47 -18.22
N LEU A 29 1.00 -15.08 -16.94
CA LEU A 29 -0.24 -14.74 -16.26
C LEU A 29 -0.84 -13.50 -16.93
N THR A 30 -2.11 -13.61 -17.35
CA THR A 30 -2.83 -12.43 -17.84
C THR A 30 -2.98 -11.41 -16.72
N GLU A 31 -3.10 -10.14 -17.08
CA GLU A 31 -3.34 -9.08 -16.11
C GLU A 31 -4.59 -9.33 -15.24
N ALA A 32 -5.69 -9.78 -15.86
CA ALA A 32 -6.91 -10.13 -15.13
C ALA A 32 -6.67 -11.21 -14.07
N ASN A 33 -5.84 -12.22 -14.38
CA ASN A 33 -5.48 -13.26 -13.42
C ASN A 33 -4.59 -12.73 -12.29
N ARG A 34 -3.63 -11.84 -12.61
CA ARG A 34 -2.76 -11.18 -11.62
C ARG A 34 -3.58 -10.41 -10.57
N PHE A 35 -4.53 -9.59 -11.03
CA PHE A 35 -5.46 -8.90 -10.14
C PHE A 35 -6.39 -9.85 -9.40
N SER A 36 -6.88 -10.90 -10.05
CA SER A 36 -7.74 -11.90 -9.41
C SER A 36 -7.05 -12.57 -8.22
N ILE A 37 -5.76 -12.91 -8.35
CA ILE A 37 -4.94 -13.45 -7.26
C ILE A 37 -4.81 -12.45 -6.12
N PHE A 38 -4.48 -11.18 -6.43
CA PHE A 38 -4.38 -10.14 -5.42
C PHE A 38 -5.71 -9.92 -4.66
N PHE A 39 -6.83 -9.86 -5.37
CA PHE A 39 -8.14 -9.72 -4.74
C PHE A 39 -8.57 -10.97 -3.98
N ALA A 40 -8.20 -12.16 -4.43
CA ALA A 40 -8.41 -13.39 -3.68
C ALA A 40 -7.64 -13.37 -2.35
N LEU A 41 -6.40 -12.87 -2.34
CA LEU A 41 -5.62 -12.66 -1.12
C LEU A 41 -6.35 -11.72 -0.16
N LEU A 42 -6.78 -10.55 -0.63
CA LEU A 42 -7.49 -9.57 0.21
C LEU A 42 -8.82 -10.12 0.75
N ARG A 43 -9.61 -10.84 -0.07
CA ARG A 43 -10.88 -11.47 0.37
C ARG A 43 -10.64 -12.56 1.40
N THR A 44 -9.59 -13.35 1.25
CA THR A 44 -9.24 -14.38 2.23
C THR A 44 -8.76 -13.74 3.54
N GLN A 45 -7.96 -12.67 3.48
CA GLN A 45 -7.57 -11.92 4.69
C GLN A 45 -8.78 -11.31 5.41
N ALA A 46 -9.70 -10.67 4.66
CA ALA A 46 -10.96 -10.16 5.21
C ALA A 46 -11.72 -11.27 5.96
N ARG A 47 -11.85 -12.45 5.36
CA ARG A 47 -12.50 -13.62 5.99
C ARG A 47 -11.77 -14.10 7.24
N ASN A 48 -10.46 -14.27 7.18
CA ASN A 48 -9.64 -14.76 8.29
C ASN A 48 -9.73 -13.87 9.54
N PHE A 49 -9.89 -12.56 9.33
CA PHE A 49 -10.01 -11.58 10.42
C PHE A 49 -11.45 -11.18 10.74
N GLY A 50 -12.45 -11.78 10.10
CA GLY A 50 -13.86 -11.43 10.32
C GLY A 50 -14.20 -9.98 9.92
N VAL A 51 -13.44 -9.40 8.99
CA VAL A 51 -13.63 -8.02 8.51
C VAL A 51 -14.38 -8.05 7.19
N HIS A 52 -15.35 -7.14 7.01
CA HIS A 52 -16.01 -6.98 5.73
C HIS A 52 -15.01 -6.45 4.68
N PHE A 53 -14.95 -7.05 3.49
CA PHE A 53 -13.95 -6.70 2.46
C PHE A 53 -13.88 -5.19 2.15
N LYS A 54 -15.03 -4.50 2.13
CA LYS A 54 -15.11 -3.03 1.92
C LYS A 54 -14.52 -2.19 3.07
N HIS A 55 -14.08 -2.79 4.17
CA HIS A 55 -13.37 -2.10 5.26
C HIS A 55 -11.85 -2.28 5.14
N LEU A 56 -11.38 -3.20 4.29
CA LEU A 56 -9.97 -3.23 3.94
C LEU A 56 -9.64 -1.99 3.12
N VAL A 57 -8.52 -1.37 3.48
CA VAL A 57 -7.95 -0.24 2.77
C VAL A 57 -6.67 -0.74 2.14
N TRP A 58 -6.51 -0.52 0.84
CA TRP A 58 -5.30 -0.93 0.14
C TRP A 58 -4.90 0.08 -0.93
N ALA A 59 -3.60 0.15 -1.19
CA ALA A 59 -3.00 0.82 -2.32
C ALA A 59 -2.09 -0.18 -3.02
N LEU A 60 -2.14 -0.23 -4.34
CA LEU A 60 -1.41 -1.20 -5.17
C LEU A 60 -0.69 -0.46 -6.28
N ARG A 61 0.60 -0.73 -6.42
CA ARG A 61 1.44 -0.25 -7.51
C ARG A 61 1.93 -1.43 -8.33
N ARG A 62 1.87 -1.29 -9.65
CA ARG A 62 2.46 -2.23 -10.60
C ARG A 62 3.87 -1.78 -10.97
N GLU A 63 4.81 -2.71 -10.95
CA GLU A 63 6.19 -2.50 -11.40
C GLU A 63 6.62 -3.67 -12.29
N SER A 64 7.31 -3.38 -13.39
CA SER A 64 7.96 -4.38 -14.22
C SER A 64 9.43 -4.45 -13.83
N GLY A 65 9.90 -5.60 -13.36
CA GLY A 65 11.31 -5.81 -13.04
C GLY A 65 12.11 -5.98 -14.33
N GLU A 66 12.92 -4.98 -14.69
CA GLU A 66 13.57 -4.92 -16.01
C GLU A 66 14.71 -5.95 -16.17
N SER A 67 15.36 -6.35 -15.08
CA SER A 67 16.49 -7.31 -15.08
C SER A 67 16.07 -8.78 -15.23
N THR A 68 14.81 -9.11 -14.89
CA THR A 68 14.27 -10.49 -15.00
C THR A 68 12.99 -10.58 -15.84
N GLY A 69 12.46 -9.44 -16.28
CA GLY A 69 11.16 -9.30 -16.93
C GLY A 69 9.98 -9.58 -16.00
N ARG A 70 10.19 -9.80 -14.69
CA ARG A 70 9.13 -10.26 -13.80
C ARG A 70 8.21 -9.12 -13.36
N LEU A 71 6.90 -9.32 -13.44
CA LEU A 71 5.96 -8.33 -12.94
C LEU A 71 5.82 -8.44 -11.42
N HIS A 72 5.82 -7.29 -10.76
CA HIS A 72 5.69 -7.14 -9.32
C HIS A 72 4.52 -6.24 -8.96
N PHE A 73 3.86 -6.58 -7.86
CA PHE A 73 2.90 -5.75 -7.18
C PHE A 73 3.48 -5.29 -5.85
N HIS A 74 3.61 -3.99 -5.66
CA HIS A 74 3.83 -3.41 -4.35
C HIS A 74 2.50 -2.97 -3.77
N ALA A 75 2.21 -3.31 -2.51
CA ALA A 75 0.95 -2.97 -1.88
C ALA A 75 1.11 -2.45 -0.46
N LEU A 76 0.26 -1.51 -0.09
CA LEU A 76 -0.03 -1.17 1.31
C LEU A 76 -1.40 -1.73 1.67
N ILE A 77 -1.51 -2.30 2.87
CA ILE A 77 -2.75 -2.89 3.38
C ILE A 77 -3.04 -2.37 4.79
N ALA A 78 -4.30 -2.02 5.04
CA ALA A 78 -4.86 -1.58 6.31
C ALA A 78 -6.32 -2.05 6.47
N GLY A 79 -6.92 -1.75 7.63
CA GLY A 79 -8.31 -2.08 7.94
C GLY A 79 -8.52 -3.44 8.59
N LEU A 80 -7.44 -4.17 8.89
CA LEU A 80 -7.48 -5.34 9.76
C LEU A 80 -7.57 -4.90 11.23
N PRO A 81 -8.05 -5.76 12.15
CA PRO A 81 -8.02 -5.47 13.58
C PRO A 81 -6.59 -5.14 14.04
N PRO A 82 -6.39 -4.27 15.06
CA PRO A 82 -5.06 -3.94 15.55
C PRO A 82 -4.23 -5.17 15.97
N SER A 83 -4.89 -6.19 16.54
CA SER A 83 -4.28 -7.48 16.90
C SER A 83 -3.76 -8.27 15.69
N GLY A 84 -4.23 -7.96 14.48
CA GLY A 84 -3.77 -8.56 13.23
C GLY A 84 -2.46 -7.99 12.72
N ARG A 85 -1.98 -6.85 13.24
CA ARG A 85 -0.70 -6.22 12.80
C ARG A 85 0.50 -6.93 13.44
N THR A 86 0.81 -8.13 12.96
CA THR A 86 1.89 -8.97 13.51
C THR A 86 2.81 -9.55 12.44
N THR A 87 4.02 -9.95 12.85
CA THR A 87 4.94 -10.70 11.99
C THR A 87 4.36 -12.06 11.58
N ALA A 88 3.59 -12.71 12.44
CA ALA A 88 2.89 -13.95 12.12
C ALA A 88 1.91 -13.75 10.95
N THR A 89 1.17 -12.65 10.95
CA THR A 89 0.28 -12.27 9.84
C THR A 89 1.06 -11.98 8.55
N CYS A 90 2.27 -11.42 8.64
CA CYS A 90 3.13 -11.26 7.47
C CYS A 90 3.46 -12.62 6.82
N PHE A 91 3.95 -13.58 7.62
CA PHE A 91 4.26 -14.92 7.13
C PHE A 91 3.03 -15.66 6.60
N ALA A 92 1.89 -15.55 7.27
CA ALA A 92 0.63 -16.11 6.78
C ALA A 92 0.22 -15.51 5.43
N THR A 93 0.42 -14.20 5.26
CA THR A 93 0.13 -13.50 4.00
C THR A 93 1.06 -13.95 2.87
N MET A 94 2.35 -14.14 3.14
CA MET A 94 3.31 -14.67 2.16
C MET A 94 2.90 -16.08 1.69
N ARG A 95 2.60 -16.97 2.63
CA ARG A 95 2.13 -18.33 2.32
C ARG A 95 0.83 -18.33 1.53
N LEU A 96 -0.10 -17.44 1.88
CA LEU A 96 -1.36 -17.28 1.18
C LEU A 96 -1.12 -16.86 -0.28
N TRP A 97 -0.25 -15.88 -0.52
CA TRP A 97 0.14 -15.46 -1.87
C TRP A 97 0.67 -16.63 -2.71
N GLU A 98 1.58 -17.42 -2.14
CA GLU A 98 2.14 -18.61 -2.79
C GLU A 98 1.05 -19.63 -3.12
N SER A 99 0.15 -19.91 -2.17
CA SER A 99 -0.94 -20.88 -2.35
C SER A 99 -1.96 -20.49 -3.42
N LEU A 100 -2.13 -19.18 -3.67
CA LEU A 100 -3.03 -18.65 -4.69
C LEU A 100 -2.41 -18.66 -6.09
N GLY A 101 -1.21 -19.21 -6.24
CA GLY A 101 -0.50 -19.28 -7.52
C GLY A 101 0.22 -17.99 -7.89
N GLY A 102 0.43 -17.07 -6.93
CA GLY A 102 1.15 -15.84 -7.13
C GLY A 102 2.61 -16.10 -7.50
N GLY A 103 3.44 -16.42 -6.52
CA GLY A 103 4.89 -16.59 -6.67
C GLY A 103 5.60 -16.23 -5.37
N PHE A 104 6.73 -15.54 -5.44
CA PHE A 104 7.44 -15.11 -4.24
C PHE A 104 6.77 -13.88 -3.61
N ALA A 105 6.70 -13.83 -2.27
CA ALA A 105 6.18 -12.68 -1.53
C ALA A 105 7.13 -12.25 -0.42
N LYS A 106 7.22 -10.94 -0.21
CA LYS A 106 7.83 -10.33 0.97
C LYS A 106 6.83 -9.36 1.60
N VAL A 107 6.41 -9.66 2.81
CA VAL A 107 5.48 -8.84 3.59
C VAL A 107 6.15 -8.40 4.88
N THR A 108 6.03 -7.12 5.22
CA THR A 108 6.57 -6.56 6.46
C THR A 108 5.50 -5.74 7.17
N VAL A 109 5.53 -5.72 8.50
CA VAL A 109 4.74 -4.75 9.28
C VAL A 109 5.15 -3.35 8.82
N TYR A 110 4.16 -2.54 8.47
CA TYR A 110 4.40 -1.19 7.99
C TYR A 110 5.09 -0.36 9.07
N ASN A 111 6.15 0.33 8.67
CA ASN A 111 6.85 1.30 9.50
C ASN A 111 6.80 2.66 8.80
N PRO A 112 6.09 3.66 9.34
CA PRO A 112 5.97 4.98 8.73
C PRO A 112 7.30 5.72 8.62
N THR A 113 8.31 5.34 9.42
CA THR A 113 9.66 5.94 9.35
C THR A 113 10.49 5.46 8.15
N LEU A 114 9.99 4.46 7.41
CA LEU A 114 10.65 3.87 6.23
C LEU A 114 9.95 4.22 4.90
N ASP A 115 9.04 5.19 4.93
CA ASP A 115 8.47 5.88 3.76
C ASP A 115 7.83 4.99 2.68
N GLY A 116 7.13 3.93 3.09
CA GLY A 116 6.48 3.00 2.14
C GLY A 116 5.33 3.64 1.33
N VAL A 117 4.79 4.78 1.78
CA VAL A 117 3.80 5.56 1.01
C VAL A 117 4.47 6.30 -0.15
N ASP A 118 5.63 6.93 0.07
CA ASP A 118 6.42 7.54 -1.00
C ASP A 118 6.90 6.48 -2.00
N TYR A 119 7.14 5.25 -1.56
CA TYR A 119 7.46 4.13 -2.46
C TYR A 119 6.30 3.76 -3.39
N ILE A 120 5.06 3.66 -2.86
CA ILE A 120 3.87 3.35 -3.67
C ILE A 120 3.48 4.51 -4.59
N LEU A 121 3.69 5.75 -4.16
CA LEU A 121 3.31 6.95 -4.93
C LEU A 121 4.44 7.55 -5.75
N LYS A 122 5.61 6.90 -5.76
CA LYS A 122 6.90 7.39 -6.25
C LYS A 122 6.80 8.49 -7.29
N ARG A 123 7.00 9.73 -6.82
CA ARG A 123 7.33 10.87 -7.67
C ARG A 123 8.71 10.60 -8.26
N GLY A 124 8.76 10.14 -9.51
CA GLY A 124 9.96 10.29 -10.30
C GLY A 124 10.31 11.78 -10.36
N ASP A 125 11.54 12.13 -9.99
CA ASP A 125 12.28 13.31 -10.43
C ASP A 125 12.40 14.59 -9.55
N GLU A 126 11.66 14.80 -8.45
CA GLU A 126 11.79 16.09 -7.71
C GLU A 126 12.29 16.05 -6.25
N LEU A 127 12.52 14.88 -5.64
CA LEU A 127 13.05 14.82 -4.27
C LEU A 127 14.13 13.75 -4.11
N ALA A 128 15.20 13.87 -4.89
CA ALA A 128 16.46 13.20 -4.64
C ALA A 128 17.03 13.67 -3.29
N GLY A 129 16.63 13.05 -2.17
CA GLY A 129 17.19 13.43 -0.87
C GLY A 129 16.77 12.64 0.36
N SER A 130 15.63 11.96 0.42
CA SER A 130 15.21 11.28 1.67
C SER A 130 15.22 9.75 1.60
N LEU A 131 16.24 9.18 2.25
CA LEU A 131 16.14 8.09 3.23
C LEU A 131 15.43 6.77 2.87
N ALA A 132 15.25 6.43 1.59
CA ALA A 132 14.77 5.10 1.17
C ALA A 132 15.82 3.96 1.33
N THR A 133 16.70 4.06 2.33
CA THR A 133 17.94 3.28 2.42
C THR A 133 17.76 1.85 2.95
N ARG A 134 16.57 1.45 3.44
CA ARG A 134 16.35 0.09 4.00
C ARG A 134 15.51 -0.84 3.12
N TYR A 135 14.75 -0.31 2.17
CA TYR A 135 14.18 -1.10 1.06
C TYR A 135 15.13 -1.12 -0.16
N ALA A 136 16.35 -0.60 0.02
CA ALA A 136 17.28 -0.17 -1.03
C ALA A 136 17.96 -1.24 -1.87
N GLY A 137 17.61 -2.53 -1.71
CA GLY A 137 17.92 -3.50 -2.76
C GLY A 137 17.36 -3.04 -4.12
N ASP A 138 16.21 -2.36 -4.09
CA ASP A 138 15.51 -1.80 -5.25
C ASP A 138 15.81 -0.29 -5.47
N TYR A 139 16.65 0.36 -4.64
CA TYR A 139 16.95 1.80 -4.79
C TYR A 139 17.81 2.08 -6.03
N HIS A 140 18.66 1.13 -6.43
CA HIS A 140 19.46 1.27 -7.64
C HIS A 140 18.60 1.11 -8.91
N GLU A 141 17.59 0.24 -8.88
CA GLU A 141 16.59 0.10 -9.95
C GLU A 141 15.64 1.31 -9.97
N THR A 142 15.47 1.95 -8.81
CA THR A 142 14.57 3.07 -8.61
C THR A 142 14.92 4.36 -9.36
N GLN A 143 16.20 4.64 -9.62
CA GLN A 143 16.62 5.80 -10.43
C GLN A 143 16.47 5.61 -11.94
N LYS A 144 16.27 4.37 -12.42
CA LYS A 144 16.30 4.06 -13.86
C LYS A 144 14.94 4.20 -14.57
N PHE A 145 13.83 4.13 -13.82
CA PHE A 145 12.50 3.88 -14.38
C PHE A 145 11.50 5.03 -14.23
N GLY A 146 11.81 6.17 -14.86
CA GLY A 146 10.83 7.22 -15.17
C GLY A 146 9.83 6.83 -16.27
N GLY A 147 9.23 5.63 -16.19
CA GLY A 147 8.24 5.10 -17.14
C GLY A 147 6.90 4.79 -16.47
N SER A 148 5.80 4.89 -17.23
CA SER A 148 4.39 4.82 -16.81
C SER A 148 4.11 3.99 -15.55
N CYS A 149 3.70 4.66 -14.48
CA CYS A 149 3.37 4.06 -13.19
C CYS A 149 1.86 4.05 -12.98
N ASP A 150 1.25 2.87 -12.85
CA ASP A 150 -0.18 2.74 -12.55
C ASP A 150 -0.39 2.38 -11.07
N VAL A 151 -0.97 3.33 -10.33
CA VAL A 151 -1.39 3.15 -8.94
C VAL A 151 -2.90 2.92 -8.87
N MET A 152 -3.32 1.88 -8.17
CA MET A 152 -4.71 1.58 -7.89
C MET A 152 -5.00 1.69 -6.39
N LEU A 153 -6.12 2.33 -6.05
CA LEU A 153 -6.53 2.56 -4.67
C LEU A 153 -7.88 1.89 -4.41
N SER A 154 -8.06 1.35 -3.21
CA SER A 154 -9.38 0.89 -2.75
C SER A 154 -10.34 2.07 -2.57
N GLU A 155 -11.63 1.91 -2.88
CA GLU A 155 -12.66 2.92 -2.56
C GLU A 155 -12.69 3.30 -1.06
N SER A 156 -12.31 2.36 -0.19
CA SER A 156 -12.23 2.55 1.27
C SER A 156 -11.26 3.66 1.67
N VAL A 157 -10.26 3.98 0.82
CA VAL A 157 -9.36 5.13 1.03
C VAL A 157 -10.18 6.41 1.20
N PHE A 158 -11.15 6.66 0.31
CA PHE A 158 -11.95 7.87 0.34
C PHE A 158 -12.82 7.96 1.61
N LYS A 159 -13.41 6.86 2.04
CA LYS A 159 -14.22 6.80 3.28
C LYS A 159 -13.41 7.13 4.53
N VAL A 160 -12.18 6.61 4.62
CA VAL A 160 -11.27 6.92 5.74
C VAL A 160 -10.90 8.40 5.74
N LEU A 161 -10.67 8.99 4.57
CA LEU A 161 -10.33 10.40 4.43
C LEU A 161 -11.52 11.31 4.77
N GLU A 162 -12.72 10.99 4.30
CA GLU A 162 -13.96 11.70 4.61
C GLU A 162 -14.31 11.62 6.11
N GLY A 163 -14.25 10.43 6.70
CA GLY A 163 -14.50 10.25 8.13
C GLY A 163 -13.53 11.04 9.01
N ARG A 164 -12.24 11.09 8.64
CA ARG A 164 -11.23 11.90 9.35
C ARG A 164 -11.45 13.41 9.15
N ARG A 165 -11.91 13.86 7.98
CA ARG A 165 -12.30 15.28 7.74
C ARG A 165 -13.48 15.68 8.64
N ALA A 166 -14.49 14.82 8.77
CA ALA A 166 -15.63 15.06 9.64
C ALA A 166 -15.25 15.12 11.14
N ILE A 167 -14.29 14.29 11.58
CA ILE A 167 -13.73 14.35 12.94
C ILE A 167 -12.95 15.65 13.16
N GLY A 168 -12.18 16.10 12.16
CA GLY A 168 -11.46 17.38 12.21
C GLY A 168 -12.39 18.59 12.32
N GLN A 169 -13.51 18.59 11.59
CA GLN A 169 -14.52 19.66 11.68
C GLN A 169 -15.25 19.69 13.03
N ARG A 170 -15.48 18.52 13.65
CA ARG A 170 -16.10 18.45 14.99
C ARG A 170 -15.19 18.94 16.12
N ARG A 171 -13.88 19.07 15.89
CA ARG A 171 -12.91 19.54 16.89
C ARG A 171 -12.77 21.07 16.98
N HIS A 172 -13.55 21.83 16.21
CA HIS A 172 -13.76 23.25 16.46
C HIS A 172 -15.15 23.48 17.09
N PRO A 173 -15.32 23.32 18.42
CA PRO A 173 -16.36 24.04 19.10
C PRO A 173 -15.99 25.52 19.03
N ALA A 174 -16.95 26.34 18.58
CA ALA A 174 -16.88 27.78 18.66
C ALA A 174 -16.38 28.18 20.05
N SER A 175 -15.24 28.89 20.10
CA SER A 175 -14.89 29.71 21.26
C SER A 175 -16.09 30.63 21.49
N GLY A 176 -16.80 30.37 22.58
CA GLY A 176 -17.93 31.17 22.99
C GLY A 176 -17.54 32.65 23.04
N LYS A 177 -18.36 33.48 22.40
CA LYS A 177 -18.45 34.88 22.79
C LYS A 177 -19.11 34.89 24.18
N ALA A 178 -18.28 35.04 25.19
CA ALA A 178 -18.68 35.68 26.44
C ALA A 178 -18.37 37.17 26.29
N GLU A 179 -19.33 37.98 26.78
CA GLU A 179 -19.39 39.45 26.83
C GLU A 179 -19.69 40.21 25.52
#